data_AF-A0A2P4Y067-F1
#
_entry.id   AF-A0A2P4Y067-F1
#
_cell.length_a   1.000
_cell.length_b   1.000
_cell.length_c   1.000
_cell.angle_alpha   90.00
_cell.angle_beta   90.00
_cell.angle_gamma   90.00
#
_symmetry.space_group_name_H-M   'P 1'
#
loop_
_entity.id
_entity.type
_entity.pdbx_description
1 polymer ?
#
loop_
_entity_poly.entity_id
_entity_poly.type
_entity_poly.pdbx_seq_one_letter_code
_entity_poly.pdbx_strand_id
1 'polypeptide(L)'
;MRVGLALTVLLSAVPLSSAESSTYCVKWRATSNCDPHGQREPHNDAACSQRIASGLSGFCECEGRRRVREVECDHHEFTCEEACAQDSSADLSYPQGFEHVTCGSSIKLVHESSRYRLHSHEIAYGSGSGQQSVTTHMARNDVNSYWLVKEGDGASVCQVGKPIECGATIRLEHMQTRRNLHSHMFKAPLSSQNLEVSGFGVAGEGDRMDSWVVECQENQQCSADGQCEDDGLWKRGELVRFRHRSTNHLLSTSSKARFDDSNCPNCPINGQQEVSASSHRDGDTLWFAGEGIYVTE
;
A
#
# COMPACT_ATOMS: atom_id res chain seq x y z
N MET A 1 58.95 22.61 -55.15
CA MET A 1 58.76 21.13 -55.13
C MET A 1 58.59 20.70 -53.68
N ARG A 2 57.59 19.84 -53.41
CA ARG A 2 57.20 19.21 -52.12
C ARG A 2 56.33 20.10 -51.22
N VAL A 3 55.00 20.05 -51.38
CA VAL A 3 54.00 19.11 -50.81
C VAL A 3 53.71 19.46 -49.34
N GLY A 4 52.63 20.22 -49.12
CA GLY A 4 51.99 20.41 -47.83
C GLY A 4 50.66 19.66 -47.83
N LEU A 5 50.55 18.64 -46.97
CA LEU A 5 49.40 17.77 -46.80
C LEU A 5 48.18 18.58 -46.34
N ALA A 6 47.08 18.54 -47.09
CA ALA A 6 45.78 19.01 -46.62
C ALA A 6 45.20 17.94 -45.68
N LEU A 7 45.10 18.25 -44.39
CA LEU A 7 44.47 17.40 -43.39
C LEU A 7 42.96 17.67 -43.41
N THR A 8 42.22 16.84 -44.13
CA THR A 8 40.74 16.83 -44.11
C THR A 8 40.26 16.30 -42.76
N VAL A 9 39.68 17.17 -41.93
CA VAL A 9 38.95 16.78 -40.72
C VAL A 9 37.60 16.19 -41.17
N LEU A 10 37.48 14.86 -41.08
CA LEU A 10 36.20 14.17 -41.18
C LEU A 10 35.39 14.48 -39.92
N LEU A 11 34.39 15.38 -40.02
CA LEU A 11 33.30 15.42 -39.04
C LEU A 11 32.44 14.18 -39.27
N SER A 12 32.70 13.10 -38.52
CA SER A 12 31.74 12.03 -38.35
C SER A 12 30.53 12.58 -37.60
N ALA A 13 29.39 12.70 -38.28
CA ALA A 13 28.10 12.95 -37.66
C ALA A 13 27.83 11.80 -36.68
N VAL A 14 27.82 12.12 -35.39
CA VAL A 14 27.33 11.21 -34.35
C VAL A 14 25.83 11.09 -34.54
N PRO A 15 25.26 9.90 -34.83
CA PRO A 15 23.82 9.75 -34.76
C PRO A 15 23.41 9.99 -33.32
N LEU A 16 22.48 10.93 -33.11
CA LEU A 16 21.81 11.12 -31.82
C LEU A 16 21.11 9.80 -31.49
N SER A 17 21.73 9.00 -30.62
CA SER A 17 21.17 7.74 -30.15
C SER A 17 20.11 8.02 -29.09
N SER A 18 19.01 7.27 -29.25
CA SER A 18 17.97 6.93 -28.27
C SER A 18 17.21 8.08 -27.61
N ALA A 19 16.05 8.41 -28.18
CA ALA A 19 14.88 8.61 -27.33
C ALA A 19 14.62 7.27 -26.62
N GLU A 20 14.96 7.19 -25.33
CA GLU A 20 14.54 6.09 -24.47
C GLU A 20 13.01 6.14 -24.34
N SER A 21 12.34 5.36 -25.17
CA SER A 21 10.93 5.04 -25.01
C SER A 21 10.83 3.86 -24.03
N SER A 22 11.02 4.11 -22.74
CA SER A 22 10.68 3.14 -21.69
C SER A 22 9.18 3.28 -21.36
N THR A 23 8.44 2.25 -21.73
CA THR A 23 6.99 2.11 -21.52
C THR A 23 6.66 1.89 -20.05
N TYR A 24 6.37 2.96 -19.31
CA TYR A 24 5.98 2.94 -17.89
C TYR A 24 4.58 2.38 -17.59
N CYS A 25 3.80 1.98 -18.60
CA CYS A 25 2.42 1.54 -18.46
C CYS A 25 2.27 0.01 -18.58
N VAL A 26 1.53 -0.61 -17.67
CA VAL A 26 1.19 -2.03 -17.71
C VAL A 26 -0.09 -2.24 -18.51
N LYS A 27 -1.23 -1.66 -18.08
CA LYS A 27 -2.53 -1.66 -18.80
C LYS A 27 -3.61 -0.87 -18.05
N TRP A 28 -4.76 -0.66 -18.68
CA TRP A 28 -6.01 -0.27 -18.02
C TRP A 28 -6.63 -1.46 -17.30
N ARG A 29 -7.12 -1.20 -16.08
CA ARG A 29 -7.76 -2.16 -15.20
C ARG A 29 -9.20 -1.73 -14.93
N ALA A 30 -10.16 -2.39 -15.58
CA ALA A 30 -11.58 -2.07 -15.46
C ALA A 30 -12.22 -2.58 -14.15
N THR A 31 -13.08 -1.77 -13.54
CA THR A 31 -13.82 -2.12 -12.33
C THR A 31 -15.31 -1.87 -12.50
N SER A 32 -16.13 -2.55 -11.70
CA SER A 32 -17.58 -2.45 -11.77
C SER A 32 -18.14 -1.29 -10.92
N ASN A 33 -19.44 -1.02 -11.10
CA ASN A 33 -20.24 -0.07 -10.30
C ASN A 33 -19.79 1.39 -10.34
N CYS A 34 -19.15 1.82 -11.42
CA CYS A 34 -18.60 3.16 -11.54
C CYS A 34 -17.63 3.53 -10.40
N ASP A 35 -17.01 2.52 -9.75
CA ASP A 35 -16.09 2.68 -8.63
C ASP A 35 -14.71 2.20 -9.06
N PRO A 36 -13.66 3.06 -9.12
CA PRO A 36 -12.30 2.64 -9.49
C PRO A 36 -11.67 1.60 -8.54
N HIS A 37 -12.29 1.37 -7.38
CA HIS A 37 -11.93 0.34 -6.40
C HIS A 37 -12.97 -0.79 -6.30
N GLY A 38 -13.98 -0.78 -7.19
CA GLY A 38 -14.99 -1.80 -7.29
C GLY A 38 -14.44 -3.17 -7.69
N GLN A 39 -15.34 -4.13 -7.91
CA GLN A 39 -14.94 -5.47 -8.31
C GLN A 39 -14.20 -5.42 -9.65
N ARG A 40 -13.08 -6.15 -9.75
CA ARG A 40 -12.31 -6.26 -11.00
C ARG A 40 -13.15 -6.88 -12.11
N GLU A 41 -13.07 -6.30 -13.31
CA GLU A 41 -13.67 -6.81 -14.54
C GLU A 41 -12.58 -7.13 -15.59
N PRO A 42 -11.83 -8.24 -15.45
CA PRO A 42 -10.65 -8.49 -16.27
C PRO A 42 -10.92 -8.60 -17.77
N HIS A 43 -12.16 -8.91 -18.15
CA HIS A 43 -12.60 -9.00 -19.54
C HIS A 43 -12.73 -7.62 -20.21
N ASN A 44 -12.80 -6.55 -19.41
CA ASN A 44 -12.87 -5.15 -19.86
C ASN A 44 -11.53 -4.40 -19.69
N ASP A 45 -10.46 -5.09 -19.28
CA ASP A 45 -9.10 -4.50 -19.25
C ASP A 45 -8.68 -4.10 -20.68
N ALA A 46 -7.92 -3.01 -20.80
CA ALA A 46 -7.53 -2.45 -22.10
C ALA A 46 -6.03 -2.16 -22.18
N ALA A 47 -5.48 -2.18 -23.40
CA ALA A 47 -4.07 -1.86 -23.64
C ALA A 47 -3.76 -0.39 -23.31
N CYS A 48 -2.49 -0.08 -23.04
CA CYS A 48 -2.07 1.27 -22.63
C CYS A 48 -2.41 2.38 -23.63
N SER A 49 -2.36 2.06 -24.93
CA SER A 49 -2.66 2.98 -26.02
C SER A 49 -4.17 3.08 -26.35
N GLN A 50 -5.01 2.23 -25.75
CA GLN A 50 -6.45 2.28 -25.93
C GLN A 50 -7.00 3.53 -25.24
N ARG A 51 -7.88 4.26 -25.95
CA ARG A 51 -8.65 5.36 -25.35
C ARG A 51 -9.72 4.80 -24.43
N ILE A 52 -9.67 5.20 -23.17
CA ILE A 52 -10.68 4.88 -22.17
C ILE A 52 -11.77 5.95 -22.27
N ALA A 53 -12.94 5.55 -22.74
CA ALA A 53 -14.08 6.45 -22.91
C ALA A 53 -14.86 6.63 -21.61
N SER A 54 -15.60 7.74 -21.50
CA SER A 54 -16.59 7.95 -20.44
C SER A 54 -17.59 6.78 -20.39
N GLY A 55 -18.04 6.42 -19.19
CA GLY A 55 -18.91 5.29 -18.92
C GLY A 55 -18.18 4.05 -18.40
N LEU A 56 -16.86 4.08 -18.31
CA LEU A 56 -16.04 3.02 -17.73
C LEU A 56 -15.43 3.48 -16.40
N SER A 57 -15.38 2.59 -15.41
CA SER A 57 -14.61 2.81 -14.18
C SER A 57 -13.38 1.93 -14.12
N GLY A 58 -12.35 2.41 -13.44
CA GLY A 58 -11.12 1.67 -13.27
C GLY A 58 -9.91 2.56 -13.04
N PHE A 59 -8.74 2.04 -13.37
CA PHE A 59 -7.47 2.73 -13.17
C PHE A 59 -6.41 2.27 -14.15
N CYS A 60 -5.39 3.10 -14.37
CA CYS A 60 -4.19 2.70 -15.08
C CYS A 60 -3.19 2.07 -14.13
N GLU A 61 -2.76 0.85 -14.44
CA GLU A 61 -1.64 0.20 -13.78
C GLU A 61 -0.36 0.58 -14.52
N CYS A 62 0.60 1.13 -13.77
CA CYS A 62 1.92 1.48 -14.25
C CYS A 62 2.97 0.60 -13.56
N GLU A 63 4.22 0.63 -14.05
CA GLU A 63 5.33 -0.08 -13.41
C GLU A 63 5.52 0.33 -11.95
N GLY A 64 6.06 -0.59 -11.14
CA GLY A 64 6.28 -0.37 -9.70
C GLY A 64 5.00 -0.41 -8.85
N ARG A 65 3.98 -1.18 -9.27
CA ARG A 65 2.67 -1.31 -8.59
C ARG A 65 1.87 0.00 -8.48
N ARG A 66 2.27 1.04 -9.23
CA ARG A 66 1.60 2.34 -9.23
C ARG A 66 0.24 2.24 -9.92
N ARG A 67 -0.77 2.84 -9.31
CA ARG A 67 -2.10 3.04 -9.89
C ARG A 67 -2.33 4.55 -10.05
N VAL A 68 -2.63 4.97 -11.27
CA VAL A 68 -2.88 6.37 -11.64
C VAL A 68 -4.20 6.48 -12.40
N ARG A 69 -4.73 7.70 -12.52
CA ARG A 69 -6.03 7.96 -13.18
C ARG A 69 -7.12 6.98 -12.75
N GLU A 70 -7.28 6.88 -11.43
CA GLU A 70 -8.40 6.19 -10.81
C GLU A 70 -9.67 7.00 -11.09
N VAL A 71 -10.57 6.46 -11.91
CA VAL A 71 -11.76 7.19 -12.40
C VAL A 71 -13.05 6.39 -12.19
N GLU A 72 -14.10 7.12 -11.83
CA GLU A 72 -15.50 6.68 -11.90
C GLU A 72 -15.98 6.79 -13.36
N CYS A 73 -17.23 6.43 -13.67
CA CYS A 73 -17.75 6.48 -15.05
C CYS A 73 -17.77 7.88 -15.69
N ASP A 74 -17.82 8.95 -14.89
CA ASP A 74 -17.81 10.33 -15.39
C ASP A 74 -16.38 10.90 -15.48
N HIS A 75 -15.73 10.68 -16.62
CA HIS A 75 -14.41 11.21 -16.90
C HIS A 75 -14.23 11.55 -18.39
N HIS A 76 -13.33 12.48 -18.69
CA HIS A 76 -12.91 12.75 -20.06
C HIS A 76 -12.05 11.60 -20.59
N GLU A 77 -12.03 11.40 -21.91
CA GLU A 77 -11.22 10.33 -22.50
C GLU A 77 -9.72 10.52 -22.25
N PHE A 78 -9.01 9.44 -21.96
CA PHE A 78 -7.55 9.44 -21.81
C PHE A 78 -6.96 8.08 -22.22
N THR A 79 -5.63 7.99 -22.30
CA THR A 79 -4.90 6.73 -22.46
C THR A 79 -4.04 6.46 -21.23
N CYS A 80 -3.82 5.19 -20.90
CA CYS A 80 -2.95 4.86 -19.77
C CYS A 80 -1.46 5.13 -20.05
N GLU A 81 -1.07 5.13 -21.32
CA GLU A 81 0.25 5.56 -21.74
C GLU A 81 0.52 7.03 -21.34
N GLU A 82 -0.40 7.94 -21.68
CA GLU A 82 -0.29 9.35 -21.27
C GLU A 82 -0.38 9.51 -19.75
N ALA A 83 -1.29 8.77 -19.10
CA ALA A 83 -1.47 8.84 -17.66
C ALA A 83 -0.20 8.43 -16.90
N CYS A 84 0.44 7.33 -17.29
CA CYS A 84 1.65 6.84 -16.65
C CYS A 84 2.88 7.72 -16.97
N ALA A 85 2.88 8.44 -18.10
CA ALA A 85 3.97 9.35 -18.49
C ALA A 85 3.85 10.74 -17.85
N GLN A 86 2.64 11.28 -17.70
CA GLN A 86 2.40 12.62 -17.16
C GLN A 86 2.45 12.66 -15.64
N ASP A 87 2.09 11.57 -14.96
CA ASP A 87 2.19 11.46 -13.50
C ASP A 87 3.60 11.05 -13.04
N SER A 88 4.62 11.66 -13.66
CA SER A 88 6.03 11.60 -13.23
C SER A 88 6.25 12.27 -11.85
N SER A 89 5.19 12.80 -11.22
CA SER A 89 5.16 13.26 -9.83
C SER A 89 5.37 12.17 -8.77
N ALA A 90 5.44 10.89 -9.15
CA ALA A 90 5.69 9.81 -8.21
C ALA A 90 6.52 8.67 -8.83
N ASP A 91 7.55 9.00 -9.60
CA ASP A 91 8.74 8.13 -9.57
C ASP A 91 9.30 8.28 -8.15
N LEU A 92 8.76 7.49 -7.21
CA LEU A 92 9.22 7.42 -5.83
C LEU A 92 10.61 6.76 -5.85
N SER A 93 11.60 7.41 -6.46
CA SER A 93 12.97 7.24 -6.03
C SER A 93 13.00 7.77 -4.61
N TYR A 94 12.90 6.85 -3.65
CA TYR A 94 13.11 7.23 -2.27
C TYR A 94 14.49 7.88 -2.20
N PRO A 95 14.61 9.10 -1.67
CA PRO A 95 15.92 9.71 -1.51
C PRO A 95 16.82 8.73 -0.76
N GLN A 96 18.09 8.68 -1.13
CA GLN A 96 19.05 7.80 -0.49
C GLN A 96 18.97 7.94 1.04
N GLY A 97 18.78 6.82 1.76
CA GLY A 97 18.59 6.78 3.21
C GLY A 97 17.12 6.75 3.67
N PHE A 98 16.16 6.71 2.76
CA PHE A 98 14.72 6.58 3.06
C PHE A 98 14.10 5.34 2.42
N GLU A 99 14.88 4.30 2.12
CA GLU A 99 14.43 3.08 1.46
C GLU A 99 13.63 2.17 2.40
N HIS A 100 13.84 2.28 3.70
CA HIS A 100 13.27 1.38 4.71
C HIS A 100 12.23 2.05 5.60
N VAL A 101 11.34 1.24 6.16
CA VAL A 101 10.48 1.63 7.26
C VAL A 101 11.28 1.55 8.55
N THR A 102 11.25 2.61 9.35
CA THR A 102 12.04 2.73 10.57
C THR A 102 11.15 2.89 11.80
N CYS A 103 11.68 2.54 12.97
CA CYS A 103 11.03 2.83 14.25
C CYS A 103 10.80 4.35 14.39
N GLY A 104 9.61 4.74 14.88
CA GLY A 104 9.20 6.13 15.01
C GLY A 104 8.65 6.77 13.73
N SER A 105 8.68 6.06 12.59
CA SER A 105 8.01 6.52 11.37
C SER A 105 6.49 6.48 11.52
N SER A 106 5.81 7.46 10.92
CA SER A 106 4.34 7.52 10.83
C SER A 106 3.91 7.13 9.42
N ILE A 107 3.37 5.92 9.25
CA ILE A 107 3.09 5.33 7.94
C ILE A 107 1.58 5.21 7.67
N LYS A 108 1.21 5.11 6.39
CA LYS A 108 -0.09 4.58 5.96
C LYS A 108 0.14 3.19 5.39
N LEU A 109 -0.56 2.20 5.95
CA LEU A 109 -0.56 0.84 5.42
C LEU A 109 -1.63 0.72 4.35
N VAL A 110 -1.21 0.47 3.12
CA VAL A 110 -2.10 0.37 1.96
C VAL A 110 -2.32 -1.10 1.65
N HIS A 111 -3.58 -1.52 1.55
CA HIS A 111 -3.94 -2.86 1.11
C HIS A 111 -3.66 -3.02 -0.39
N GLU A 112 -3.04 -4.13 -0.80
CA GLU A 112 -2.58 -4.31 -2.18
C GLU A 112 -3.73 -4.28 -3.18
N SER A 113 -4.77 -5.09 -2.98
CA SER A 113 -5.81 -5.27 -3.99
C SER A 113 -6.80 -4.09 -4.06
N SER A 114 -7.29 -3.62 -2.90
CA SER A 114 -8.28 -2.52 -2.86
C SER A 114 -7.65 -1.13 -2.92
N ARG A 115 -6.36 -1.01 -2.57
CA ARG A 115 -5.66 0.26 -2.34
C ARG A 115 -6.25 1.09 -1.21
N TYR A 116 -7.10 0.55 -0.35
CA TYR A 116 -7.57 1.30 0.81
C TYR A 116 -6.48 1.33 1.89
N ARG A 117 -6.49 2.37 2.73
CA ARG A 117 -5.51 2.55 3.81
C ARG A 117 -6.09 2.09 5.13
N LEU A 118 -5.27 1.41 5.94
CA LEU A 118 -5.60 1.06 7.32
C LEU A 118 -6.00 2.33 8.08
N HIS A 119 -7.13 2.29 8.75
CA HIS A 119 -7.82 3.45 9.28
C HIS A 119 -8.51 3.14 10.61
N SER A 120 -8.63 4.13 11.48
CA SER A 120 -9.37 4.02 12.74
C SER A 120 -10.02 5.35 13.12
N HIS A 121 -10.98 5.35 14.04
CA HIS A 121 -11.74 6.53 14.43
C HIS A 121 -12.40 6.35 15.81
N GLU A 122 -13.04 7.38 16.35
CA GLU A 122 -13.76 7.32 17.64
C GLU A 122 -15.13 6.61 17.57
N ILE A 123 -15.21 5.55 16.78
CA ILE A 123 -16.40 4.69 16.67
C ILE A 123 -15.99 3.32 17.20
N ALA A 124 -16.88 2.69 17.96
CA ALA A 124 -16.68 1.36 18.51
C ALA A 124 -17.54 0.34 17.75
N TYR A 125 -17.10 -0.91 17.73
CA TYR A 125 -17.93 -1.99 17.22
C TYR A 125 -19.20 -2.16 18.07
N GLY A 126 -20.34 -2.36 17.43
CA GLY A 126 -21.59 -2.74 18.10
C GLY A 126 -21.69 -4.23 18.43
N SER A 127 -20.71 -5.02 17.99
CA SER A 127 -20.60 -6.46 18.18
C SER A 127 -19.21 -6.83 18.69
N GLY A 128 -18.97 -8.13 18.88
CA GLY A 128 -17.66 -8.64 19.27
C GLY A 128 -17.19 -8.08 20.60
N SER A 129 -16.03 -7.43 20.63
CA SER A 129 -15.43 -6.92 21.87
C SER A 129 -16.01 -5.58 22.33
N GLY A 130 -16.70 -4.84 21.46
CA GLY A 130 -17.14 -3.47 21.73
C GLY A 130 -16.00 -2.43 21.75
N GLN A 131 -14.79 -2.79 21.30
CA GLN A 131 -13.65 -1.89 21.22
C GLN A 131 -13.74 -0.95 20.01
N GLN A 132 -12.79 0.00 19.92
CA GLN A 132 -12.68 0.93 18.79
C GLN A 132 -12.55 0.16 17.47
N SER A 133 -13.34 0.53 16.46
CA SER A 133 -13.31 -0.11 15.15
C SER A 133 -12.08 0.28 14.35
N VAL A 134 -11.55 -0.70 13.61
CA VAL A 134 -10.46 -0.52 12.66
C VAL A 134 -10.97 -0.97 11.30
N THR A 135 -10.80 -0.11 10.31
CA THR A 135 -11.34 -0.30 8.96
C THR A 135 -10.26 0.00 7.94
N THR A 136 -10.59 -0.11 6.66
CA THR A 136 -9.82 0.58 5.63
C THR A 136 -10.63 1.69 4.96
N HIS A 137 -9.94 2.79 4.64
CA HIS A 137 -10.51 3.99 4.07
C HIS A 137 -9.89 4.30 2.70
N MET A 138 -10.72 4.76 1.75
CA MET A 138 -10.26 5.01 0.37
C MET A 138 -9.40 6.29 0.24
N ALA A 139 -9.73 7.34 1.00
CA ALA A 139 -9.12 8.65 0.80
C ALA A 139 -7.62 8.65 1.14
N ARG A 140 -6.81 9.07 0.17
CA ARG A 140 -5.34 9.15 0.29
C ARG A 140 -4.88 10.18 1.33
N ASN A 141 -5.60 11.29 1.46
CA ASN A 141 -5.24 12.43 2.30
C ASN A 141 -5.85 12.38 3.71
N ASP A 142 -6.55 11.30 4.06
CA ASP A 142 -7.16 11.17 5.38
C ASP A 142 -6.09 11.06 6.50
N VAL A 143 -6.31 11.81 7.58
CA VAL A 143 -5.39 11.93 8.73
C VAL A 143 -5.53 10.76 9.70
N ASN A 144 -6.69 10.11 9.72
CA ASN A 144 -6.99 8.93 10.54
C ASN A 144 -6.40 7.63 9.95
N SER A 145 -5.61 7.76 8.89
CA SER A 145 -4.90 6.65 8.24
C SER A 145 -3.42 6.58 8.62
N TYR A 146 -2.95 7.43 9.55
CA TYR A 146 -1.56 7.43 10.03
C TYR A 146 -1.37 6.54 11.26
N TRP A 147 -0.35 5.68 11.19
CA TRP A 147 0.03 4.75 12.24
C TRP A 147 1.52 4.91 12.57
N LEU A 148 1.83 5.08 13.85
CA LEU A 148 3.20 5.14 14.36
C LEU A 148 3.75 3.73 14.54
N VAL A 149 4.94 3.48 13.98
CA VAL A 149 5.66 2.22 14.13
C VAL A 149 6.46 2.23 15.44
N LYS A 150 6.18 1.27 16.33
CA LYS A 150 6.82 1.10 17.64
C LYS A 150 7.32 -0.32 17.83
N GLU A 151 8.15 -0.53 18.85
CA GLU A 151 8.57 -1.86 19.27
C GLU A 151 7.41 -2.75 19.74
N GLY A 152 7.59 -4.07 19.65
CA GLY A 152 6.68 -5.06 20.20
C GLY A 152 6.50 -4.95 21.72
N ASP A 153 5.39 -5.49 22.22
CA ASP A 153 5.13 -5.52 23.67
C ASP A 153 6.25 -6.26 24.44
N GLY A 154 6.68 -5.66 25.55
CA GLY A 154 7.78 -6.16 26.40
C GLY A 154 9.18 -6.04 25.80
N ALA A 155 9.35 -5.48 24.60
CA ALA A 155 10.66 -5.21 24.03
C ALA A 155 11.27 -3.91 24.58
N SER A 156 12.59 -3.75 24.46
CA SER A 156 13.24 -2.46 24.71
C SER A 156 12.74 -1.43 23.69
N VAL A 157 12.52 -0.20 24.13
CA VAL A 157 12.18 0.95 23.27
C VAL A 157 13.12 0.98 22.06
N CYS A 158 12.56 0.97 20.85
CA CYS A 158 13.37 1.02 19.64
C CYS A 158 13.94 2.42 19.41
N GLN A 159 15.14 2.48 18.84
CA GLN A 159 15.77 3.75 18.48
C GLN A 159 15.04 4.34 17.26
N VAL A 160 14.58 5.59 17.38
CA VAL A 160 13.95 6.31 16.27
C VAL A 160 14.93 6.41 15.10
N GLY A 161 14.45 6.13 13.89
CA GLY A 161 15.28 6.08 12.68
C GLY A 161 15.89 4.71 12.40
N LYS A 162 15.94 3.79 13.37
CA LYS A 162 16.45 2.43 13.15
C LYS A 162 15.54 1.66 12.17
N PRO A 163 16.07 1.08 11.07
CA PRO A 163 15.31 0.23 10.17
C PRO A 163 14.68 -0.98 10.87
N ILE A 164 13.46 -1.34 10.46
CA ILE A 164 12.76 -2.52 10.97
C ILE A 164 13.16 -3.75 10.16
N GLU A 165 13.64 -4.78 10.85
CA GLU A 165 13.99 -6.06 10.24
C GLU A 165 12.74 -6.87 9.86
N CYS A 166 12.80 -7.61 8.77
CA CYS A 166 11.82 -8.63 8.44
C CYS A 166 11.81 -9.70 9.53
N GLY A 167 10.63 -10.07 10.01
CA GLY A 167 10.44 -10.95 11.17
C GLY A 167 10.43 -10.21 12.52
N ALA A 168 10.71 -8.90 12.56
CA ALA A 168 10.60 -8.12 13.79
C ALA A 168 9.14 -8.08 14.30
N THR A 169 9.00 -8.04 15.62
CA THR A 169 7.72 -7.78 16.28
C THR A 169 7.59 -6.29 16.56
N ILE A 170 6.51 -5.68 16.08
CA ILE A 170 6.19 -4.27 16.21
C ILE A 170 4.82 -4.06 16.84
N ARG A 171 4.54 -2.82 17.24
CA ARG A 171 3.18 -2.30 17.49
C ARG A 171 2.90 -1.16 16.52
N LEU A 172 1.63 -1.02 16.16
CA LEU A 172 1.15 0.09 15.32
C LEU A 172 0.18 0.91 16.15
N GLU A 173 0.56 2.15 16.46
CA GLU A 173 -0.26 3.06 17.26
C GLU A 173 -0.97 4.05 16.33
N HIS A 174 -2.30 4.09 16.38
CA HIS A 174 -3.09 5.05 15.62
C HIS A 174 -2.82 6.47 16.12
N MET A 175 -2.37 7.36 15.24
CA MET A 175 -1.87 8.68 15.63
C MET A 175 -2.95 9.56 16.28
N GLN A 176 -4.18 9.54 15.77
CA GLN A 176 -5.24 10.43 16.23
C GLN A 176 -5.82 9.98 17.58
N THR A 177 -6.06 8.67 17.77
CA THR A 177 -6.73 8.13 18.96
C THR A 177 -5.77 7.55 19.99
N ARG A 178 -4.48 7.43 19.65
CA ARG A 178 -3.42 6.88 20.50
C ARG A 178 -3.73 5.45 20.99
N ARG A 179 -4.44 4.68 20.17
CA ARG A 179 -4.79 3.27 20.40
C ARG A 179 -3.93 2.37 19.53
N ASN A 180 -3.57 1.21 20.04
CA ASN A 180 -2.77 0.22 19.33
C ASN A 180 -3.66 -0.66 18.45
N LEU A 181 -3.13 -1.06 17.29
CA LEU A 181 -3.73 -2.11 16.46
C LEU A 181 -3.71 -3.42 17.24
N HIS A 182 -4.89 -3.97 17.48
CA HIS A 182 -5.11 -5.07 18.40
C HIS A 182 -5.91 -6.18 17.73
N SER A 183 -5.70 -7.43 18.17
CA SER A 183 -6.56 -8.54 17.77
C SER A 183 -6.66 -9.59 18.87
N HIS A 184 -7.73 -10.36 18.87
CA HIS A 184 -8.10 -11.27 19.96
C HIS A 184 -9.10 -12.33 19.50
N MET A 185 -9.50 -13.23 20.40
CA MET A 185 -10.41 -14.34 20.10
C MET A 185 -11.90 -13.93 20.04
N PHE A 186 -12.19 -12.77 19.42
CA PHE A 186 -13.53 -12.36 19.05
C PHE A 186 -13.71 -12.51 17.54
N LYS A 187 -14.94 -12.77 17.08
CA LYS A 187 -15.24 -12.87 15.65
C LYS A 187 -15.32 -11.49 15.03
N ALA A 188 -14.82 -11.34 13.79
CA ALA A 188 -14.94 -10.09 13.06
C ALA A 188 -16.43 -9.75 12.77
N PRO A 189 -16.80 -8.45 12.69
CA PRO A 189 -18.20 -8.02 12.56
C PRO A 189 -18.95 -8.53 11.34
N LEU A 190 -18.29 -8.59 10.17
CA LEU A 190 -18.85 -9.04 8.90
C LEU A 190 -18.31 -10.44 8.54
N SER A 191 -17.01 -10.68 8.74
CA SER A 191 -16.34 -11.94 8.39
C SER A 191 -16.25 -12.89 9.59
N SER A 192 -17.34 -13.60 9.90
CA SER A 192 -17.44 -14.44 11.11
C SER A 192 -16.41 -15.59 11.23
N GLN A 193 -15.75 -15.96 10.13
CA GLN A 193 -14.64 -16.92 10.07
C GLN A 193 -13.27 -16.34 10.47
N ASN A 194 -13.14 -15.01 10.47
CA ASN A 194 -11.93 -14.29 10.83
C ASN A 194 -12.05 -13.73 12.27
N LEU A 195 -10.91 -13.35 12.84
CA LEU A 195 -10.86 -12.70 14.14
C LEU A 195 -11.01 -11.18 14.00
N GLU A 196 -11.59 -10.56 15.03
CA GLU A 196 -11.75 -9.12 15.11
C GLU A 196 -10.38 -8.43 15.23
N VAL A 197 -10.25 -7.31 14.51
CA VAL A 197 -9.14 -6.36 14.64
C VAL A 197 -9.71 -5.02 15.10
N SER A 198 -9.14 -4.45 16.15
CA SER A 198 -9.66 -3.30 16.88
C SER A 198 -8.55 -2.33 17.28
N GLY A 199 -8.95 -1.14 17.75
CA GLY A 199 -8.09 -0.19 18.44
C GLY A 199 -8.19 -0.40 19.95
N PHE A 200 -7.10 -0.78 20.60
CA PHE A 200 -7.04 -1.05 22.04
C PHE A 200 -6.01 -0.17 22.76
N GLY A 201 -6.08 -0.14 24.09
CA GLY A 201 -5.11 0.59 24.89
C GLY A 201 -5.36 2.10 24.93
N VAL A 202 -4.54 2.84 25.66
CA VAL A 202 -4.69 4.29 25.87
C VAL A 202 -3.32 4.94 25.81
N ALA A 203 -3.20 6.05 25.08
CA ALA A 203 -1.95 6.82 24.97
C ALA A 203 -0.75 6.00 24.43
N GLY A 204 -1.01 4.94 23.66
CA GLY A 204 0.00 4.02 23.13
C GLY A 204 0.39 2.89 24.09
N GLU A 205 -0.17 2.86 25.30
CA GLU A 205 -0.05 1.74 26.24
C GLU A 205 -1.11 0.68 25.94
N GLY A 206 -0.71 -0.58 25.95
CA GLY A 206 -1.62 -1.70 25.74
C GLY A 206 -0.99 -3.01 26.21
N ASP A 207 -1.13 -4.09 25.46
CA ASP A 207 -0.69 -5.42 25.91
C ASP A 207 -0.08 -6.29 24.80
N ARG A 208 0.22 -7.54 25.14
CA ARG A 208 0.83 -8.53 24.24
C ARG A 208 0.03 -8.80 22.96
N MET A 209 -1.28 -8.54 22.95
CA MET A 209 -2.18 -8.71 21.80
C MET A 209 -2.12 -7.51 20.83
N ASP A 210 -1.30 -6.51 21.12
CA ASP A 210 -0.98 -5.42 20.20
C ASP A 210 0.22 -5.74 19.30
N SER A 211 0.86 -6.91 19.50
CA SER A 211 2.12 -7.27 18.85
C SER A 211 1.91 -7.96 17.51
N TRP A 212 2.49 -7.40 16.46
CA TRP A 212 2.44 -7.91 15.09
C TRP A 212 3.83 -8.22 14.56
N VAL A 213 4.00 -9.37 13.91
CA VAL A 213 5.24 -9.77 13.24
C VAL A 213 5.18 -9.30 11.79
N VAL A 214 6.20 -8.55 11.36
CA VAL A 214 6.34 -8.08 9.98
C VAL A 214 6.88 -9.20 9.11
N GLU A 215 6.08 -9.71 8.17
CA GLU A 215 6.47 -10.76 7.23
C GLU A 215 6.65 -10.16 5.84
N CYS A 216 7.88 -9.75 5.52
CA CYS A 216 8.24 -9.30 4.18
C CYS A 216 7.98 -10.40 3.15
N GLN A 217 7.48 -10.01 1.98
CA GLN A 217 7.42 -10.92 0.85
C GLN A 217 8.82 -11.03 0.23
N GLU A 218 9.34 -12.24 0.21
CA GLU A 218 10.48 -12.58 -0.64
C GLU A 218 10.04 -12.40 -2.09
N ASN A 219 10.38 -11.25 -2.68
CA ASN A 219 10.38 -11.06 -4.11
C ASN A 219 11.43 -9.98 -4.42
N GLN A 220 12.67 -10.43 -4.58
CA GLN A 220 13.41 -10.23 -5.82
C GLN A 220 13.21 -8.85 -6.48
N GLN A 221 13.60 -7.77 -5.82
CA GLN A 221 14.15 -6.64 -6.59
C GLN A 221 15.50 -7.10 -7.11
N CYS A 222 15.45 -7.86 -8.20
CA CYS A 222 16.64 -8.21 -8.94
C CYS A 222 16.95 -7.03 -9.85
N SER A 223 18.20 -6.59 -9.86
CA SER A 223 18.69 -5.77 -10.96
C SER A 223 18.47 -6.50 -12.30
N ALA A 224 18.49 -5.78 -13.42
CA ALA A 224 18.46 -6.39 -14.75
C ALA A 224 19.59 -7.44 -14.95
N ASP A 225 20.65 -7.36 -14.14
CA ASP A 225 21.79 -8.28 -14.10
C ASP A 225 21.60 -9.48 -13.15
N GLY A 226 20.42 -9.65 -12.55
CA GLY A 226 20.07 -10.80 -11.72
C GLY A 226 20.62 -10.76 -10.28
N GLN A 227 21.10 -9.61 -9.80
CA GLN A 227 21.47 -9.45 -8.39
C GLN A 227 20.24 -9.07 -7.59
N CYS A 228 19.73 -10.00 -6.80
CA CYS A 228 18.62 -9.78 -5.90
C CYS A 228 19.22 -9.48 -4.51
N GLU A 229 19.27 -8.22 -4.12
CA GLU A 229 19.71 -7.83 -2.78
C GLU A 229 18.50 -7.83 -1.83
N ASP A 230 18.43 -8.86 -0.99
CA ASP A 230 17.57 -8.88 0.19
C ASP A 230 18.44 -8.54 1.42
N ASP A 231 18.30 -7.31 1.91
CA ASP A 231 18.97 -6.84 3.11
C ASP A 231 18.26 -7.31 4.39
N GLY A 232 17.14 -8.06 4.25
CA GLY A 232 16.34 -8.54 5.36
C GLY A 232 15.61 -7.42 6.10
N LEU A 233 15.49 -6.23 5.49
CA LEU A 233 14.85 -5.07 6.08
C LEU A 233 13.50 -4.79 5.43
N TRP A 234 12.59 -4.20 6.19
CA TRP A 234 11.28 -3.80 5.68
C TRP A 234 11.43 -2.58 4.75
N LYS A 235 11.54 -2.87 3.45
CA LYS A 235 11.60 -1.85 2.39
C LYS A 235 10.25 -1.16 2.18
N ARG A 236 10.29 0.14 1.92
CA ARG A 236 9.12 0.94 1.58
C ARG A 236 8.58 0.56 0.21
N GLY A 237 7.26 0.60 0.08
CA GLY A 237 6.57 0.19 -1.13
C GLY A 237 6.54 -1.32 -1.36
N GLU A 238 7.38 -2.11 -0.70
CA GLU A 238 7.39 -3.56 -0.81
C GLU A 238 6.28 -4.23 -0.02
N LEU A 239 5.87 -5.39 -0.54
CA LEU A 239 4.76 -6.16 0.00
C LEU A 239 5.17 -6.84 1.30
N VAL A 240 4.31 -6.70 2.30
CA VAL A 240 4.44 -7.31 3.60
C VAL A 240 3.11 -7.92 4.04
N ARG A 241 3.17 -8.83 5.01
CA ARG A 241 2.03 -9.26 5.81
C ARG A 241 2.30 -8.95 7.27
N PHE A 242 1.25 -8.74 8.04
CA PHE A 242 1.35 -8.58 9.49
C PHE A 242 0.70 -9.77 10.16
N ARG A 243 1.50 -10.63 10.78
CA ARG A 243 0.98 -11.77 11.56
C ARG A 243 0.82 -11.37 13.01
N HIS A 244 -0.39 -11.44 13.53
CA HIS A 244 -0.68 -11.21 14.94
C HIS A 244 0.06 -12.25 15.80
N ARG A 245 0.94 -11.80 16.71
CA ARG A 245 1.90 -12.66 17.41
C ARG A 245 1.23 -13.75 18.25
N SER A 246 0.12 -13.43 18.92
CA SER A 246 -0.53 -14.36 19.85
C SER A 246 -1.52 -15.33 19.17
N THR A 247 -2.15 -14.91 18.06
CA THR A 247 -3.17 -15.74 17.37
C THR A 247 -2.63 -16.42 16.11
N ASN A 248 -1.47 -16.00 15.60
CA ASN A 248 -0.92 -16.39 14.30
C ASN A 248 -1.80 -16.08 13.08
N HIS A 249 -2.82 -15.23 13.23
CA HIS A 249 -3.65 -14.77 12.11
C HIS A 249 -3.02 -13.56 11.42
N LEU A 250 -3.28 -13.38 10.13
CA LEU A 250 -2.74 -12.34 9.28
C LEU A 250 -3.73 -11.17 9.15
N LEU A 251 -3.25 -9.95 9.27
CA LEU A 251 -4.04 -8.74 9.01
C LEU A 251 -4.59 -8.78 7.59
N SER A 252 -5.91 -8.68 7.45
CA SER A 252 -6.61 -8.88 6.19
C SER A 252 -7.77 -7.91 6.02
N THR A 253 -8.06 -7.56 4.77
CA THR A 253 -9.27 -6.82 4.39
C THR A 253 -9.74 -7.31 3.03
N SER A 254 -11.04 -7.21 2.75
CA SER A 254 -11.60 -7.67 1.48
C SER A 254 -12.63 -6.69 0.95
N SER A 255 -12.63 -6.48 -0.36
CA SER A 255 -13.65 -5.66 -1.04
C SER A 255 -15.08 -6.19 -0.87
N LYS A 256 -15.22 -7.48 -0.52
CA LYS A 256 -16.52 -8.13 -0.25
C LYS A 256 -17.07 -7.82 1.15
N ALA A 257 -16.22 -7.47 2.09
CA ALA A 257 -16.59 -7.18 3.48
C ALA A 257 -16.60 -5.65 3.67
N ARG A 258 -17.60 -4.98 3.09
CA ARG A 258 -17.76 -3.52 3.13
C ARG A 258 -18.94 -3.15 4.04
N PHE A 259 -18.76 -2.13 4.87
CA PHE A 259 -19.86 -1.56 5.64
C PHE A 259 -20.78 -0.78 4.71
N ASP A 260 -22.06 -1.11 4.71
CA ASP A 260 -23.09 -0.45 3.91
C ASP A 260 -24.42 -0.43 4.68
N ASP A 261 -25.45 0.20 4.11
CA ASP A 261 -26.75 0.32 4.78
C ASP A 261 -27.47 -1.02 4.98
N SER A 262 -27.04 -2.10 4.33
CA SER A 262 -27.62 -3.44 4.50
C SER A 262 -27.12 -4.13 5.77
N ASN A 263 -25.86 -3.91 6.14
CA ASN A 263 -25.25 -4.53 7.32
C ASN A 263 -25.09 -3.56 8.50
N CYS A 264 -25.05 -2.26 8.25
CA CYS A 264 -24.97 -1.21 9.25
C CYS A 264 -25.89 -0.03 8.86
N PRO A 265 -27.20 -0.09 9.16
CA PRO A 265 -28.13 0.99 8.83
C PRO A 265 -27.75 2.30 9.52
N ASN A 266 -27.59 3.38 8.75
CA ASN A 266 -27.12 4.70 9.23
C ASN A 266 -25.72 4.66 9.86
N CYS A 267 -24.83 3.78 9.38
CA CYS A 267 -23.45 3.72 9.84
C CYS A 267 -22.68 4.99 9.47
N PRO A 268 -21.94 5.62 10.41
CA PRO A 268 -21.03 6.71 10.07
C PRO A 268 -19.82 6.24 9.22
N ILE A 269 -19.64 4.93 9.05
CA ILE A 269 -18.51 4.31 8.34
C ILE A 269 -18.95 3.60 7.05
N ASN A 270 -20.13 3.96 6.52
CA ASN A 270 -20.61 3.43 5.25
C ASN A 270 -19.56 3.67 4.14
N GLY A 271 -19.27 2.63 3.38
CA GLY A 271 -18.28 2.63 2.32
C GLY A 271 -16.88 2.19 2.75
N GLN A 272 -16.60 2.02 4.05
CA GLN A 272 -15.31 1.51 4.53
C GLN A 272 -15.29 -0.03 4.51
N GLN A 273 -14.11 -0.63 4.37
CA GLN A 273 -13.97 -2.09 4.38
C GLN A 273 -13.58 -2.58 5.78
N GLU A 274 -14.09 -3.75 6.16
CA GLU A 274 -13.72 -4.44 7.39
C GLU A 274 -12.23 -4.81 7.36
N VAL A 275 -11.56 -4.59 8.49
CA VAL A 275 -10.25 -5.18 8.77
C VAL A 275 -10.44 -6.31 9.77
N SER A 276 -9.88 -7.47 9.45
CA SER A 276 -9.97 -8.67 10.27
C SER A 276 -8.64 -9.42 10.27
N ALA A 277 -8.48 -10.40 11.15
CA ALA A 277 -7.31 -11.28 11.14
C ALA A 277 -7.71 -12.66 10.60
N SER A 278 -7.17 -13.03 9.44
CA SER A 278 -7.45 -14.26 8.71
C SER A 278 -6.44 -15.36 9.05
N SER A 279 -6.89 -16.61 9.13
CA SER A 279 -5.97 -17.77 9.22
C SER A 279 -5.39 -18.16 7.86
N HIS A 280 -5.92 -17.62 6.77
CA HIS A 280 -5.51 -17.91 5.41
C HIS A 280 -4.48 -16.90 4.91
N ARG A 281 -3.49 -17.39 4.17
CA ARG A 281 -2.47 -16.58 3.51
C ARG A 281 -2.80 -16.45 2.03
N ASP A 282 -3.38 -15.33 1.63
CA ASP A 282 -3.83 -15.05 0.27
C ASP A 282 -3.51 -13.61 -0.16
N GLY A 283 -4.15 -13.10 -1.22
CA GLY A 283 -3.98 -11.73 -1.71
C GLY A 283 -4.61 -10.66 -0.80
N ASP A 284 -5.62 -11.01 0.01
CA ASP A 284 -6.34 -10.10 0.90
C ASP A 284 -5.56 -9.83 2.20
N THR A 285 -4.36 -10.41 2.34
CA THR A 285 -3.44 -10.23 3.47
C THR A 285 -2.19 -9.43 3.11
N LEU A 286 -2.11 -8.92 1.87
CA LEU A 286 -0.96 -8.19 1.36
C LEU A 286 -1.11 -6.68 1.57
N TRP A 287 -0.09 -6.09 2.19
CA TRP A 287 -0.02 -4.67 2.49
C TRP A 287 1.32 -4.11 2.05
N PHE A 288 1.42 -2.79 1.89
CA PHE A 288 2.70 -2.10 1.71
C PHE A 288 2.64 -0.72 2.36
N ALA A 289 3.82 -0.21 2.73
CA ALA A 289 3.99 1.13 3.29
C ALA A 289 4.72 2.01 2.26
N GLY A 290 3.97 2.67 1.39
CA GLY A 290 4.51 3.64 0.41
C GLY A 290 4.28 5.10 0.78
N GLU A 291 3.28 5.38 1.62
CA GLU A 291 2.84 6.71 2.00
C GLU A 291 3.10 6.92 3.49
N GLY A 292 3.63 8.09 3.89
CA GLY A 292 3.95 8.34 5.29
C GLY A 292 5.01 9.42 5.50
N ILE A 293 5.32 9.65 6.77
CA ILE A 293 6.44 10.46 7.25
C ILE A 293 7.46 9.49 7.82
N TYR A 294 8.60 9.37 7.14
CA TYR A 294 9.65 8.44 7.48
C TYR A 294 10.79 9.19 8.19
N VAL A 295 11.32 8.59 9.24
CA VAL A 295 12.47 9.11 9.97
C VAL A 295 13.69 8.29 9.59
N THR A 296 14.85 8.93 9.43
CA THR A 296 16.12 8.26 9.17
C THR A 296 17.14 8.72 10.22
N GLU A 297 18.22 7.96 10.39
CA GLU A 297 19.30 8.25 11.34
C GLU A 297 20.18 9.44 10.92
#